data_AF-A0A926FM55-F1
#
_entry.id   AF-A0A926FM55-F1
#
_cell.length_a   1.000
_cell.length_b   1.000
_cell.length_c   1.000
_cell.angle_alpha   90.00
_cell.angle_beta   90.00
_cell.angle_gamma   90.00
#
_symmetry.space_group_name_H-M   'P 1'
#
loop_
_entity.id
_entity.type
_entity.pdbx_description
1 polymer ?
#
loop_
_entity_poly.entity_id
_entity_poly.type
_entity_poly.pdbx_seq_one_letter_code
_entity_poly.pdbx_strand_id
1 'polypeptide(L)'
;MKAQAGICAEPNLHALYLMFNRTGDAAELVARLARLPALWEAVAADFPAAGFSGLVAVGADAWDGLYPAARPPQFRGFMAQSANGQEAPNTPFDLFVQLRADRVDVLHHAGQRVMALLAGLVELAEEVRGFRNLDCRDLTGFVDGTENPQDEHRAEVALLDGGEFAGGSSIHAALGPRHERLGEAGTEGQEDIIGRTKVDNIEYESADKPLTAHIKRVNLKTPKGSPWRSCARACPGAPCVSRALLISCCRTPLHFNAMLASMYKGQSLRSPAALHQSGDRRSLLRPFRRFSGGAGQ
;
A
#
# COMPACT_ATOMS: atom_id res chain seq x y z
N MET A 1 11.81 -10.99 -19.51
CA MET A 1 11.14 -9.68 -19.53
C MET A 1 11.84 -8.73 -18.57
N LYS A 2 11.88 -7.43 -18.86
CA LYS A 2 12.50 -6.42 -17.99
C LYS A 2 11.41 -5.85 -17.06
N ALA A 3 11.64 -5.89 -15.75
CA ALA A 3 10.74 -5.29 -14.77
C ALA A 3 10.71 -3.76 -14.91
N GLN A 4 9.57 -3.13 -14.57
CA GLN A 4 9.48 -1.67 -14.52
C GLN A 4 10.36 -1.14 -13.39
N ALA A 5 11.24 -0.19 -13.68
CA ALA A 5 12.24 0.32 -12.73
C ALA A 5 11.61 0.87 -11.44
N GLY A 6 10.43 1.50 -11.53
CA GLY A 6 9.73 2.08 -10.37
C GLY A 6 9.36 1.07 -9.28
N ILE A 7 9.27 -0.23 -9.58
CA ILE A 7 8.93 -1.28 -8.60
C ILE A 7 10.00 -1.36 -7.50
N CYS A 8 11.27 -1.43 -7.90
CA CYS A 8 12.39 -1.69 -6.99
C CYS A 8 13.33 -0.48 -6.80
N ALA A 9 13.17 0.61 -7.56
CA ALA A 9 14.06 1.77 -7.49
C ALA A 9 14.18 2.37 -6.09
N GLU A 10 15.31 2.99 -5.75
CA GLU A 10 15.51 3.61 -4.44
C GLU A 10 14.55 4.79 -4.16
N PRO A 11 14.36 5.21 -2.90
CA PRO A 11 13.57 6.39 -2.56
C PRO A 11 14.14 7.66 -3.19
N ASN A 12 13.27 8.43 -3.85
CA ASN A 12 13.56 9.78 -4.33
C ASN A 12 13.03 10.84 -3.35
N LEU A 13 13.43 12.11 -3.57
CA LEU A 13 12.90 13.24 -2.80
C LEU A 13 11.42 13.52 -3.07
N HIS A 14 10.94 13.24 -4.29
CA HIS A 14 9.58 13.58 -4.71
C HIS A 14 8.91 12.44 -5.47
N ALA A 15 7.59 12.43 -5.40
CA ALA A 15 6.75 11.51 -6.16
C ALA A 15 5.48 12.20 -6.66
N LEU A 16 4.97 11.74 -7.79
CA LEU A 16 3.65 12.08 -8.32
C LEU A 16 2.89 10.78 -8.57
N TYR A 17 1.72 10.68 -7.97
CA TYR A 17 0.82 9.55 -8.10
C TYR A 17 -0.45 10.01 -8.81
N LEU A 18 -0.81 9.28 -9.87
CA LEU A 18 -1.97 9.58 -10.69
C LEU A 18 -2.85 8.34 -10.75
N MET A 19 -4.10 8.49 -10.34
CA MET A 19 -5.11 7.43 -10.35
C MET A 19 -6.13 7.77 -11.43
N PHE A 20 -6.41 6.83 -12.32
CA PHE A 20 -7.29 7.06 -13.46
C PHE A 20 -8.41 6.04 -13.55
N ASN A 21 -9.54 6.49 -14.08
CA ASN A 21 -10.62 5.62 -14.54
C ASN A 21 -10.68 5.65 -16.07
N ARG A 22 -10.90 4.50 -16.70
CA ARG A 22 -10.99 4.35 -18.15
C ARG A 22 -12.34 4.88 -18.62
N THR A 23 -12.30 5.71 -19.66
CA THR A 23 -13.50 6.24 -20.33
C THR A 23 -13.56 5.92 -21.81
N GLY A 24 -12.41 5.60 -22.42
CA GLY A 24 -12.30 5.30 -23.85
C GLY A 24 -12.12 3.82 -24.18
N ASP A 25 -11.76 3.58 -25.45
CA ASP A 25 -11.58 2.25 -26.01
C ASP A 25 -10.45 1.47 -25.33
N ALA A 26 -10.71 0.19 -25.06
CA ALA A 26 -9.76 -0.68 -24.35
C ALA A 26 -8.53 -0.99 -25.20
N ALA A 27 -8.72 -1.31 -26.49
CA ALA A 27 -7.62 -1.69 -27.36
C ALA A 27 -6.68 -0.51 -27.64
N GLU A 28 -7.25 0.68 -27.84
CA GLU A 28 -6.46 1.90 -27.98
C GLU A 28 -5.70 2.21 -26.68
N LEU A 29 -6.34 2.09 -25.52
CA LEU A 29 -5.68 2.32 -24.23
C LEU A 29 -4.50 1.36 -24.03
N VAL A 30 -4.66 0.07 -24.30
CA VAL A 30 -3.58 -0.92 -24.24
C VAL A 30 -2.43 -0.54 -25.18
N ALA A 31 -2.73 -0.13 -26.41
CA ALA A 31 -1.71 0.31 -27.36
C ALA A 31 -0.93 1.55 -26.88
N ARG A 32 -1.60 2.50 -26.20
CA ARG A 32 -0.95 3.67 -25.63
C ARG A 32 -0.16 3.34 -24.36
N LEU A 33 -0.66 2.46 -23.49
CA LEU A 33 0.07 1.98 -22.31
C LEU A 33 1.39 1.30 -22.69
N ALA A 34 1.43 0.55 -23.80
CA ALA A 34 2.66 -0.06 -24.31
C ALA A 34 3.77 0.94 -24.67
N ARG A 35 3.44 2.23 -24.81
CA ARG A 35 4.41 3.31 -25.11
C ARG A 35 5.02 3.96 -23.85
N LEU A 36 4.47 3.69 -22.66
CA LEU A 36 4.97 4.26 -21.41
C LEU A 36 6.43 3.92 -21.10
N PRO A 37 6.95 2.68 -21.34
CA PRO A 37 8.36 2.40 -21.15
C PRO A 37 9.29 3.32 -21.95
N ALA A 38 8.97 3.58 -23.22
CA ALA A 38 9.74 4.52 -24.04
C ALA A 38 9.64 5.96 -23.53
N LEU A 39 8.48 6.36 -23.00
CA LEU A 39 8.30 7.66 -22.35
C LEU A 39 9.16 7.77 -21.08
N TRP A 40 9.29 6.71 -20.28
CA TRP A 40 10.16 6.69 -19.11
C TRP A 40 11.63 6.89 -19.47
N GLU A 41 12.12 6.15 -20.47
CA GLU A 41 13.50 6.25 -20.95
C GLU A 41 13.76 7.67 -21.52
N ALA A 42 12.80 8.25 -22.24
CA ALA A 42 12.93 9.62 -22.76
C ALA A 42 13.02 10.67 -21.64
N VAL A 43 12.19 10.58 -20.60
CA VAL A 43 12.26 11.50 -19.45
C VAL A 43 13.58 11.32 -18.69
N ALA A 44 14.04 10.09 -18.49
CA ALA A 44 15.33 9.82 -17.85
C ALA A 44 16.50 10.37 -18.65
N ALA A 45 16.45 10.27 -19.99
CA ALA A 45 17.47 10.81 -20.89
C ALA A 45 17.49 12.34 -20.92
N ASP A 46 16.31 12.99 -20.88
CA ASP A 46 16.19 14.45 -20.80
C ASP A 46 16.73 14.99 -19.45
N PHE A 47 16.61 14.21 -18.38
CA PHE A 47 16.93 14.61 -17.01
C PHE A 47 17.77 13.56 -16.24
N PRO A 48 19.00 13.26 -16.67
CA PRO A 48 19.80 12.14 -16.14
C PRO A 48 20.16 12.31 -14.66
N ALA A 49 20.29 13.55 -14.18
CA ALA A 49 20.59 13.85 -12.78
C ALA A 49 19.37 13.84 -11.84
N ALA A 50 18.15 13.61 -12.37
CA ALA A 50 16.93 13.67 -11.57
C ALA A 50 16.54 12.34 -10.93
N GLY A 51 17.27 11.25 -11.21
CA GLY A 51 16.97 9.92 -10.67
C GLY A 51 15.55 9.45 -11.02
N PHE A 52 15.06 9.78 -12.23
CA PHE A 52 13.68 9.56 -12.62
C PHE A 52 13.34 8.06 -12.70
N SER A 53 12.17 7.68 -12.19
CA SER A 53 11.58 6.37 -12.43
C SER A 53 10.07 6.45 -12.60
N GLY A 54 9.54 5.64 -13.51
CA GLY A 54 8.12 5.50 -13.78
C GLY A 54 7.62 4.08 -13.54
N LEU A 55 6.36 3.98 -13.16
CA LEU A 55 5.63 2.73 -12.99
C LEU A 55 4.18 2.93 -13.39
N VAL A 56 3.63 1.98 -14.13
CA VAL A 56 2.19 1.86 -14.40
C VAL A 56 1.67 0.52 -13.92
N ALA A 57 0.50 0.54 -13.30
CA ALA A 57 -0.25 -0.63 -12.88
C ALA A 57 -1.70 -0.53 -13.33
N VAL A 58 -2.32 -1.69 -13.50
CA VAL A 58 -3.70 -1.85 -13.96
C VAL A 58 -4.52 -2.36 -12.79
N GLY A 59 -5.69 -1.75 -12.58
CA GLY A 59 -6.64 -2.15 -11.55
C GLY A 59 -7.13 -3.57 -11.76
N ALA A 60 -7.36 -4.30 -10.67
CA ALA A 60 -7.84 -5.67 -10.74
C ALA A 60 -9.20 -5.79 -11.45
N ASP A 61 -10.06 -4.80 -11.29
CA ASP A 61 -11.42 -4.80 -11.86
C ASP A 61 -11.39 -4.38 -13.34
N ALA A 62 -10.41 -3.57 -13.75
CA ALA A 62 -10.20 -3.17 -15.15
C ALA A 62 -9.47 -4.22 -15.99
N TRP A 63 -8.75 -5.15 -15.33
CA TRP A 63 -7.83 -6.07 -15.99
C TRP A 63 -8.47 -6.87 -17.11
N ASP A 64 -9.59 -7.54 -16.86
CA ASP A 64 -10.19 -8.44 -17.85
C ASP A 64 -10.75 -7.66 -19.06
N GLY A 65 -11.08 -6.38 -18.87
CA GLY A 65 -11.49 -5.49 -19.97
C GLY A 65 -10.34 -5.03 -20.86
N LEU A 66 -9.11 -5.00 -20.34
CA LEU A 66 -7.91 -4.57 -21.06
C LEU A 66 -7.07 -5.74 -21.58
N TYR A 67 -6.94 -6.80 -20.79
CA TYR A 67 -6.10 -7.96 -21.05
C TYR A 67 -6.89 -9.27 -20.85
N PRO A 68 -7.90 -9.55 -21.68
CA PRO A 68 -8.79 -10.70 -21.50
C PRO A 68 -8.11 -12.07 -21.71
N ALA A 69 -6.95 -12.10 -22.38
CA ALA A 69 -6.29 -13.34 -22.76
C ALA A 69 -5.67 -14.10 -21.58
N ALA A 70 -5.16 -13.38 -20.58
CA ALA A 70 -4.48 -13.97 -19.43
C ALA A 70 -4.52 -13.04 -18.22
N ARG A 71 -4.47 -13.63 -17.01
CA ARG A 71 -4.47 -12.89 -15.74
C ARG A 71 -3.35 -13.39 -14.82
N PRO A 72 -2.66 -12.49 -14.07
CA PRO A 72 -1.63 -12.92 -13.16
C PRO A 72 -2.20 -13.84 -12.06
N PRO A 73 -1.47 -14.87 -11.63
CA PRO A 73 -1.92 -15.76 -10.57
C PRO A 73 -2.30 -14.99 -9.30
N GLN A 74 -3.41 -15.36 -8.67
CA GLN A 74 -3.91 -14.77 -7.42
C GLN A 74 -4.32 -13.29 -7.50
N PHE A 75 -4.21 -12.65 -8.66
CA PHE A 75 -4.52 -11.24 -8.88
C PHE A 75 -6.01 -10.95 -8.71
N ARG A 76 -6.33 -10.13 -7.71
CA ARG A 76 -7.69 -9.85 -7.26
C ARG A 76 -7.80 -8.42 -6.72
N GLY A 77 -9.03 -7.92 -6.60
CA GLY A 77 -9.32 -6.62 -6.00
C GLY A 77 -8.89 -6.52 -4.53
N PHE A 78 -8.83 -5.29 -4.03
CA PHE A 78 -8.40 -4.98 -2.66
C PHE A 78 -9.33 -5.64 -1.62
N MET A 79 -8.76 -6.34 -0.65
CA MET A 79 -9.53 -7.01 0.40
C MET A 79 -9.89 -6.05 1.52
N ALA A 80 -11.04 -5.40 1.40
CA ALA A 80 -11.55 -4.46 2.39
C ALA A 80 -11.56 -5.07 3.81
N GLN A 81 -11.17 -4.26 4.81
CA GLN A 81 -11.23 -4.64 6.22
C GLN A 81 -12.14 -3.67 6.98
N SER A 82 -12.84 -4.18 7.98
CA SER A 82 -13.60 -3.36 8.94
C SER A 82 -13.51 -4.02 10.31
N ALA A 83 -13.14 -3.24 11.32
CA ALA A 83 -13.06 -3.66 12.71
C ALA A 83 -13.07 -2.45 13.63
N ASN A 84 -13.75 -2.55 14.79
CA ASN A 84 -13.75 -1.51 15.83
C ASN A 84 -14.11 -0.10 15.33
N GLY A 85 -15.01 0.01 14.35
CA GLY A 85 -15.41 1.29 13.76
C GLY A 85 -14.39 1.91 12.81
N GLN A 86 -13.28 1.23 12.51
CA GLN A 86 -12.32 1.61 11.49
C GLN A 86 -12.51 0.77 10.23
N GLU A 87 -12.29 1.39 9.07
CA GLU A 87 -12.44 0.73 7.77
C GLU A 87 -11.21 0.95 6.88
N ALA A 88 -10.84 -0.08 6.14
CA ALA A 88 -10.01 -0.01 4.94
C ALA A 88 -10.93 -0.37 3.76
N PRO A 89 -11.59 0.61 3.13
CA PRO A 89 -12.51 0.34 2.04
C PRO A 89 -11.77 -0.09 0.76
N ASN A 90 -12.47 -0.80 -0.13
CA ASN A 90 -12.00 -1.03 -1.49
C ASN A 90 -12.52 0.11 -2.38
N THR A 91 -11.63 1.00 -2.80
CA THR A 91 -11.90 2.10 -3.75
C THR A 91 -11.03 1.89 -4.99
N PRO A 92 -11.49 1.08 -5.96
CA PRO A 92 -10.66 0.71 -7.11
C PRO A 92 -10.49 1.86 -8.09
N PHE A 93 -9.34 1.87 -8.77
CA PHE A 93 -9.05 2.69 -9.94
C PHE A 93 -8.65 1.77 -11.08
N ASP A 94 -8.91 2.15 -12.32
CA ASP A 94 -8.58 1.34 -13.49
C ASP A 94 -7.09 1.35 -13.81
N LEU A 95 -6.42 2.49 -13.57
CA LEU A 95 -4.97 2.61 -13.71
C LEU A 95 -4.36 3.38 -12.54
N PHE A 96 -3.14 3.00 -12.21
CA PHE A 96 -2.29 3.70 -11.27
C PHE A 96 -0.94 4.00 -11.93
N VAL A 97 -0.54 5.27 -11.93
CA VAL A 97 0.77 5.70 -12.41
C VAL A 97 1.54 6.32 -11.25
N GLN A 98 2.75 5.81 -11.03
CA GLN A 98 3.71 6.35 -10.08
C GLN A 98 4.91 6.92 -10.84
N LEU A 99 5.20 8.19 -10.60
CA LEU A 99 6.40 8.87 -11.09
C LEU A 99 7.23 9.29 -9.88
N ARG A 100 8.54 9.09 -9.92
CA ARG A 100 9.46 9.56 -8.88
C ARG A 100 10.70 10.20 -9.47
N ALA A 101 11.20 11.23 -8.80
CA ALA A 101 12.40 11.95 -9.16
C ALA A 101 12.85 12.82 -7.99
N ASP A 102 14.11 13.27 -8.03
CA ASP A 102 14.67 14.21 -7.07
C ASP A 102 14.35 15.67 -7.41
N ARG A 103 13.52 15.88 -8.43
CA ARG A 103 13.12 17.18 -8.96
C ARG A 103 11.62 17.23 -9.26
N VAL A 104 10.93 18.21 -8.64
CA VAL A 104 9.47 18.38 -8.79
C VAL A 104 9.08 18.80 -10.21
N ASP A 105 9.88 19.64 -10.85
CA ASP A 105 9.63 20.09 -12.23
C ASP A 105 9.71 18.95 -13.24
N VAL A 106 10.64 18.01 -13.06
CA VAL A 106 10.72 16.77 -13.86
C VAL A 106 9.44 15.95 -13.70
N LEU A 107 8.90 15.82 -12.50
CA LEU A 107 7.62 15.13 -12.27
C LEU A 107 6.45 15.83 -12.94
N HIS A 108 6.42 17.15 -12.91
CA HIS A 108 5.41 17.93 -13.62
C HIS A 108 5.46 17.66 -15.13
N HIS A 109 6.65 17.72 -15.74
CA HIS A 109 6.83 17.43 -17.17
C HIS A 109 6.47 15.98 -17.52
N ALA A 110 6.88 15.02 -16.70
CA ALA A 110 6.55 13.62 -16.90
C ALA A 110 5.03 13.37 -16.80
N GLY A 111 4.37 13.98 -15.80
CA GLY A 111 2.92 13.92 -15.64
C GLY A 111 2.17 14.49 -16.85
N GLN A 112 2.60 15.65 -17.37
CA GLN A 112 2.02 16.24 -18.59
C GLN A 112 2.15 15.32 -19.81
N ARG A 113 3.30 14.67 -19.99
CA ARG A 113 3.51 13.69 -21.08
C ARG A 113 2.62 12.46 -20.92
N VAL A 114 2.40 11.97 -19.69
CA VAL A 114 1.45 10.87 -19.41
C VAL A 114 0.02 11.29 -19.74
N MET A 115 -0.42 12.46 -19.29
CA MET A 115 -1.76 12.98 -19.58
C MET A 115 -1.99 13.14 -21.09
N ALA A 116 -1.02 13.70 -21.81
CA ALA A 116 -1.09 13.84 -23.27
C ALA A 116 -1.15 12.47 -23.98
N LEU A 117 -0.36 11.50 -23.51
CA LEU A 117 -0.37 10.15 -24.07
C LEU A 117 -1.73 9.47 -23.87
N LEU A 118 -2.36 9.62 -22.71
CA LEU A 118 -3.62 8.94 -22.38
C LEU A 118 -4.88 9.77 -22.67
N ALA A 119 -4.72 10.95 -23.28
CA ALA A 119 -5.80 11.89 -23.54
C ALA A 119 -6.97 11.24 -24.31
N GLY A 120 -8.20 11.44 -23.80
CA GLY A 120 -9.43 10.92 -24.38
C GLY A 120 -9.73 9.45 -24.05
N LEU A 121 -8.85 8.75 -23.34
CA LEU A 121 -9.05 7.34 -22.98
C LEU A 121 -9.26 7.12 -21.49
N VAL A 122 -8.88 8.10 -20.67
CA VAL A 122 -8.94 8.04 -19.21
C VAL A 122 -9.34 9.39 -18.63
N GLU A 123 -9.91 9.35 -17.44
CA GLU A 123 -10.16 10.51 -16.58
C GLU A 123 -9.29 10.42 -15.33
N LEU A 124 -8.66 11.54 -14.95
CA LEU A 124 -7.90 11.65 -13.71
C LEU A 124 -8.86 11.71 -12.53
N ALA A 125 -8.88 10.65 -11.73
CA ALA A 125 -9.74 10.55 -10.56
C ALA A 125 -9.05 11.14 -9.32
N GLU A 126 -7.74 10.92 -9.17
CA GLU A 126 -6.97 11.46 -8.05
C GLU A 126 -5.53 11.78 -8.45
N GLU A 127 -5.00 12.89 -7.94
CA GLU A 127 -3.60 13.27 -8.03
C GLU A 127 -3.05 13.45 -6.61
N VAL A 128 -1.96 12.74 -6.29
CA VAL A 128 -1.26 12.88 -5.02
C VAL A 128 0.20 13.21 -5.27
N ARG A 129 0.67 14.30 -4.66
CA ARG A 129 2.08 14.69 -4.68
C ARG A 129 2.73 14.24 -3.38
N GLY A 130 3.74 13.39 -3.52
CA GLY A 130 4.53 12.86 -2.42
C GLY A 130 5.86 13.59 -2.26
N PHE A 131 6.35 13.67 -1.02
CA PHE A 131 7.70 14.15 -0.74
C PHE A 131 8.35 13.31 0.36
N ARG A 132 9.68 13.19 0.32
CA ARG A 132 10.46 12.62 1.42
C ARG A 132 10.53 13.64 2.55
N ASN A 133 10.03 13.28 3.72
CA ASN A 133 10.08 14.12 4.91
C ASN A 133 11.31 13.74 5.75
N LEU A 134 12.16 14.74 6.05
CA LEU A 134 13.40 14.56 6.83
C LEU A 134 14.25 13.37 6.32
N ASP A 135 14.78 12.57 7.24
CA ASP A 135 15.52 11.32 7.08
C ASP A 135 14.61 10.11 6.82
N CYS A 136 13.66 10.24 5.87
CA CYS A 136 12.64 9.23 5.55
C CYS A 136 11.61 9.00 6.66
N ARG A 137 11.19 10.07 7.35
CA ARG A 137 10.14 9.99 8.37
C ARG A 137 8.76 10.11 7.74
N ASP A 138 7.79 9.42 8.33
CA ASP A 138 6.39 9.70 8.03
C ASP A 138 5.94 11.04 8.68
N LEU A 139 4.67 11.40 8.53
CA LEU A 139 4.11 12.61 9.14
C LEU A 139 3.91 12.50 10.66
N THR A 140 4.07 11.30 11.25
CA THR A 140 4.07 11.09 12.70
C THR A 140 5.44 11.37 13.33
N GLY A 141 6.48 11.44 12.49
CA GLY A 141 7.86 11.71 12.87
C GLY A 141 8.67 10.45 13.16
N PHE A 142 8.16 9.27 12.84
CA PHE A 142 8.90 8.00 12.92
C PHE A 142 9.51 7.68 11.56
N VAL A 143 10.69 7.05 11.56
CA VAL A 143 11.35 6.62 10.32
C VAL A 143 10.53 5.50 9.67
N ASP A 144 10.14 5.69 8.42
CA ASP A 144 9.40 4.70 7.64
C ASP A 144 10.34 3.97 6.66
N GLY A 145 10.13 2.66 6.51
CA GLY A 145 10.90 1.81 5.61
C GLY A 145 12.19 1.22 6.16
N THR A 146 12.43 1.30 7.47
CA THR A 146 13.62 0.69 8.14
C THR A 146 13.79 -0.79 7.82
N GLU A 147 12.70 -1.57 7.85
CA GLU A 147 12.69 -3.02 7.62
C GLU A 147 12.45 -3.41 6.15
N ASN A 148 12.52 -2.45 5.23
CA ASN A 148 12.36 -2.77 3.81
C ASN A 148 13.51 -3.66 3.31
N PRO A 149 13.21 -4.61 2.41
CA PRO A 149 14.26 -5.33 1.68
C PRO A 149 15.25 -4.36 1.04
N GLN A 150 16.54 -4.72 1.03
CA GLN A 150 17.60 -3.94 0.40
C GLN A 150 18.19 -4.72 -0.77
N ASP A 151 18.84 -4.00 -1.68
CA ASP A 151 19.61 -4.56 -2.79
C ASP A 151 18.82 -5.61 -3.59
N GLU A 152 19.45 -6.74 -3.91
CA GLU A 152 18.88 -7.84 -4.69
C GLU A 152 17.61 -8.43 -4.05
N HIS A 153 17.50 -8.37 -2.72
CA HIS A 153 16.34 -8.90 -1.98
C HIS A 153 15.05 -8.13 -2.30
N ARG A 154 15.14 -6.88 -2.78
CA ARG A 154 13.95 -6.13 -3.27
C ARG A 154 13.28 -6.83 -4.42
N ALA A 155 14.07 -7.26 -5.40
CA ALA A 155 13.57 -7.96 -6.58
C ALA A 155 12.94 -9.30 -6.19
N GLU A 156 13.58 -10.05 -5.29
CA GLU A 156 13.08 -11.33 -4.78
C GLU A 156 11.72 -11.21 -4.09
N VAL A 157 11.49 -10.12 -3.34
CA VAL A 157 10.24 -9.89 -2.62
C VAL A 157 9.16 -9.30 -3.53
N ALA A 158 9.53 -8.39 -4.44
CA ALA A 158 8.59 -7.62 -5.22
C ALA A 158 8.14 -8.27 -6.52
N LEU A 159 9.00 -9.06 -7.19
CA LEU A 159 8.76 -9.51 -8.55
C LEU A 159 8.18 -10.92 -8.63
N LEU A 160 7.18 -11.10 -9.49
CA LEU A 160 6.66 -12.40 -9.90
C LEU A 160 7.77 -13.23 -10.56
N ASP A 161 7.87 -14.51 -10.16
CA ASP A 161 8.84 -15.47 -10.66
C ASP A 161 8.26 -16.31 -11.81
N GLY A 162 8.98 -16.35 -12.93
CA GLY A 162 8.63 -17.21 -14.07
C GLY A 162 7.28 -16.93 -14.72
N GLY A 163 6.96 -17.74 -15.74
CA GLY A 163 5.71 -17.65 -16.50
C GLY A 163 5.55 -16.36 -17.32
N GLU A 164 4.33 -16.16 -17.83
CA GLU A 164 3.97 -15.03 -18.69
C GLU A 164 4.02 -13.68 -17.97
N PHE A 165 3.89 -13.65 -16.64
CA PHE A 165 3.88 -12.41 -15.84
C PHE A 165 5.20 -12.12 -15.11
N ALA A 166 6.28 -12.83 -15.46
CA ALA A 166 7.60 -12.68 -14.85
C ALA A 166 8.07 -11.21 -14.88
N GLY A 167 8.54 -10.71 -13.73
CA GLY A 167 8.97 -9.33 -13.57
C GLY A 167 7.84 -8.31 -13.34
N GLY A 168 6.57 -8.76 -13.29
CA GLY A 168 5.46 -7.97 -12.76
C GLY A 168 5.45 -7.93 -11.23
N SER A 169 4.57 -7.13 -10.64
CA SER A 169 4.38 -7.05 -9.19
C SER A 169 2.90 -6.79 -8.85
N SER A 170 2.44 -7.33 -7.73
CA SER A 170 1.14 -6.94 -7.15
C SER A 170 1.32 -5.65 -6.37
N ILE A 171 0.54 -4.62 -6.72
CA ILE A 171 0.62 -3.30 -6.10
C ILE A 171 -0.66 -3.01 -5.32
N HIS A 172 -0.50 -2.61 -4.06
CA HIS A 172 -1.59 -2.07 -3.25
C HIS A 172 -1.26 -0.62 -2.93
N ALA A 173 -2.20 0.29 -3.19
CA ALA A 173 -2.10 1.70 -2.83
C ALA A 173 -3.23 2.03 -1.87
N ALA A 174 -2.91 2.66 -0.74
CA ALA A 174 -3.89 3.04 0.28
C ALA A 174 -3.56 4.41 0.86
N LEU A 175 -4.55 5.31 0.92
CA LEU A 175 -4.42 6.56 1.65
C LEU A 175 -4.62 6.29 3.13
N GLY A 176 -3.57 6.51 3.91
CA GLY A 176 -3.58 6.39 5.36
C GLY A 176 -4.61 7.30 6.03
N PRO A 177 -5.03 6.98 7.25
CA PRO A 177 -5.87 7.85 8.05
C PRO A 177 -5.12 9.14 8.43
N ARG A 178 -5.86 10.16 8.84
CA ARG A 178 -5.25 11.33 9.50
C ARG A 178 -4.77 10.91 10.90
N HIS A 179 -3.53 11.24 11.22
CA HIS A 179 -2.88 10.86 12.49
C HIS A 179 -3.01 11.93 13.59
N GLU A 180 -4.02 12.79 13.52
CA GLU A 180 -4.22 13.93 14.44
C GLU A 180 -4.17 13.51 15.91
N ARG A 181 -4.72 12.33 16.24
CA ARG A 181 -4.79 11.80 17.61
C ARG A 181 -3.47 11.23 18.14
N LEU A 182 -2.52 10.88 17.26
CA LEU A 182 -1.23 10.35 17.71
C LEU A 182 -0.40 11.44 18.40
N GLY A 183 -0.52 12.69 17.94
CA GLY A 183 0.12 13.85 18.57
C GLY A 183 -0.41 14.16 19.98
N GLU A 184 -1.58 13.65 20.37
CA GLU A 184 -2.13 13.79 21.72
C GLU A 184 -1.42 12.90 22.75
N ALA A 185 -0.81 11.80 22.29
CA ALA A 185 0.00 10.95 23.14
C ALA A 185 1.38 11.56 23.40
N GLY A 186 1.91 11.41 24.62
CA GLY A 186 3.31 11.69 24.92
C GLY A 186 4.25 10.77 24.13
N THR A 187 5.54 11.11 24.05
CA THR A 187 6.54 10.39 23.24
C THR A 187 6.52 8.88 23.50
N GLU A 188 6.57 8.44 24.75
CA GLU A 188 6.54 7.03 25.13
C GLU A 188 5.27 6.32 24.61
N GLY A 189 4.11 6.95 24.72
CA GLY A 189 2.86 6.40 24.18
C GLY A 189 2.86 6.29 22.66
N GLN A 190 3.52 7.22 21.96
CA GLN A 190 3.70 7.11 20.51
C GLN A 190 4.66 5.97 20.16
N GLU A 191 5.75 5.82 20.91
CA GLU A 191 6.74 4.75 20.74
C GLU A 191 6.11 3.37 21.02
N ASP A 192 5.22 3.25 22.00
CA ASP A 192 4.45 2.02 22.27
C ASP A 192 3.45 1.67 21.16
N ILE A 193 2.84 2.68 20.53
CA ILE A 193 1.94 2.50 19.39
C ILE A 193 2.71 2.00 18.17
N ILE A 194 3.94 2.47 17.94
CA ILE A 194 4.75 2.09 16.78
C ILE A 194 5.56 0.81 17.04
N GLY A 195 6.21 0.72 18.20
CA GLY A 195 7.13 -0.34 18.61
C GLY A 195 8.62 -0.01 18.38
N ARG A 196 8.98 1.28 18.26
CA ARG A 196 10.37 1.77 18.16
C ARG A 196 10.51 3.10 18.90
N THR A 197 11.73 3.45 19.27
CA THR A 197 12.03 4.82 19.74
C THR A 197 11.90 5.83 18.60
N LYS A 198 11.41 7.03 18.90
CA LYS A 198 11.05 8.02 17.90
C LYS A 198 12.28 8.68 17.27
N VAL A 199 13.22 9.14 18.09
CA VAL A 199 14.40 9.88 17.62
C VAL A 199 15.39 8.92 16.96
N ASP A 200 15.85 7.92 17.72
CA ASP A 200 16.92 7.02 17.31
C ASP A 200 16.45 5.82 16.48
N ASN A 201 15.14 5.66 16.30
CA ASN A 201 14.55 4.60 15.49
C ASN A 201 14.99 3.18 15.95
N ILE A 202 15.15 2.97 17.26
CA ILE A 202 15.58 1.69 17.83
C ILE A 202 14.36 0.79 18.03
N GLU A 203 14.38 -0.41 17.47
CA GLU A 203 13.28 -1.36 17.64
C GLU A 203 13.20 -1.84 19.09
N TYR A 204 11.99 -1.91 19.64
CA TYR A 204 11.80 -2.51 20.96
C TYR A 204 12.18 -3.99 20.94
N GLU A 205 12.61 -4.51 22.09
CA GLU A 205 12.78 -5.94 22.26
C GLU A 205 11.47 -6.69 22.08
N SER A 206 11.55 -7.94 21.62
CA SER A 206 10.34 -8.71 21.28
C SER A 206 9.39 -8.93 22.46
N ALA A 207 9.92 -8.95 23.68
CA ALA A 207 9.18 -9.10 24.94
C ALA A 207 8.47 -7.80 25.35
N ASP A 208 9.03 -6.65 24.99
CA ASP A 208 8.55 -5.34 25.42
C ASP A 208 7.57 -4.73 24.42
N LYS A 209 7.52 -5.23 23.18
CA LYS A 209 6.56 -4.79 22.16
C LYS A 209 5.11 -5.09 22.59
N PRO A 210 4.27 -4.05 22.77
CA PRO A 210 2.84 -4.25 22.97
C PRO A 210 2.23 -5.06 21.82
N LEU A 211 1.26 -5.93 22.13
CA LEU A 211 0.57 -6.71 21.10
C LEU A 211 -0.17 -5.84 20.08
N THR A 212 -0.48 -4.60 20.44
CA THR A 212 -1.12 -3.58 19.61
C THR A 212 -0.15 -2.73 18.81
N ALA A 213 1.17 -2.83 19.07
CA ALA A 213 2.16 -2.03 18.37
C ALA A 213 2.15 -2.33 16.86
N HIS A 214 2.29 -1.29 16.04
CA HIS A 214 2.25 -1.40 14.58
C HIS A 214 3.21 -2.47 14.06
N ILE A 215 4.48 -2.42 14.49
CA ILE A 215 5.51 -3.38 14.08
C ILE A 215 5.15 -4.82 14.47
N LYS A 216 4.51 -5.04 15.62
CA LYS A 216 4.07 -6.38 16.04
C LYS A 216 2.94 -6.92 15.13
N ARG A 217 2.11 -6.04 14.58
CA ARG A 217 1.01 -6.39 13.67
C ARG A 217 1.46 -6.64 12.23
N VAL A 218 2.52 -5.96 11.77
CA VAL A 218 2.98 -6.08 10.37
C VAL A 218 4.15 -7.04 10.19
N ASN A 219 4.98 -7.28 11.22
CA ASN A 219 6.05 -8.28 11.18
C ASN A 219 5.52 -9.70 11.40
N LEU A 220 4.81 -10.21 10.40
CA LEU A 220 4.23 -11.54 10.42
C LEU A 220 5.22 -12.60 9.92
N LYS A 221 5.03 -13.86 10.33
CA LYS A 221 5.74 -15.03 9.79
C LYS A 221 4.78 -16.00 9.10
N THR A 222 5.24 -16.63 8.04
CA THR A 222 4.59 -17.75 7.36
C THR A 222 4.52 -18.96 8.30
N PRO A 223 3.67 -19.97 8.02
CA PRO A 223 3.64 -21.22 8.80
C PRO A 223 4.99 -21.95 8.87
N LYS A 224 5.88 -21.72 7.89
CA LYS A 224 7.25 -22.27 7.84
C LYS A 224 8.28 -21.41 8.58
N GLY A 225 7.85 -20.32 9.22
CA GLY A 225 8.71 -19.43 10.00
C GLY A 225 9.38 -18.30 9.21
N SER A 226 9.35 -18.31 7.88
CA SER A 226 9.88 -17.23 7.03
C SER A 226 9.03 -15.96 7.16
N PRO A 227 9.61 -14.75 7.15
CA PRO A 227 8.86 -13.49 7.30
C PRO A 227 7.98 -13.19 6.08
N TRP A 228 6.79 -12.64 6.30
CA TRP A 228 5.99 -12.02 5.25
C TRP A 228 6.58 -10.65 4.95
N ARG A 229 7.30 -10.50 3.82
CA ARG A 229 7.91 -9.23 3.41
C ARG A 229 7.13 -8.58 2.28
N SER A 230 7.11 -7.26 2.23
CA SER A 230 6.72 -6.49 1.05
C SER A 230 7.67 -5.31 0.88
N CYS A 231 7.85 -4.82 -0.34
CA CYS A 231 8.48 -3.53 -0.55
C CYS A 231 7.43 -2.45 -0.30
N ALA A 232 7.35 -1.96 0.95
CA ALA A 232 6.39 -0.95 1.35
C ALA A 232 7.02 0.44 1.28
N ARG A 233 6.25 1.44 0.87
CA ARG A 233 6.67 2.84 0.87
C ARG A 233 5.48 3.68 1.29
N ALA A 234 5.58 4.40 2.40
CA ALA A 234 4.70 5.54 2.59
C ALA A 234 5.38 6.79 2.02
N CYS A 235 4.60 7.62 1.34
CA CYS A 235 5.01 8.98 1.00
C CYS A 235 4.01 9.95 1.62
N PRO A 236 4.47 10.87 2.49
CA PRO A 236 3.69 12.03 2.89
C PRO A 236 3.03 12.71 1.69
N GLY A 237 1.70 12.83 1.71
CA GLY A 237 0.94 13.56 0.71
C GLY A 237 0.97 15.07 0.96
N ALA A 238 0.39 15.83 0.03
CA ALA A 238 0.37 17.29 0.05
C ALA A 238 0.00 17.89 1.43
N PRO A 239 0.61 19.03 1.81
CA PRO A 239 0.56 19.60 3.17
C PRO A 239 -0.86 19.89 3.69
N CYS A 240 -1.86 20.02 2.81
CA CYS A 240 -3.23 20.35 3.20
C CYS A 240 -4.08 19.13 3.61
N VAL A 241 -3.62 17.90 3.32
CA VAL A 241 -4.44 16.69 3.50
C VAL A 241 -4.00 15.87 4.72
N SER A 242 -2.76 16.04 5.19
CA SER A 242 -2.19 15.31 6.34
C SER A 242 -2.40 13.80 6.27
N ARG A 243 -2.31 13.23 5.07
CA ARG A 243 -2.44 11.78 4.81
C ARG A 243 -1.19 11.29 4.09
N ALA A 244 -0.72 10.12 4.47
CA ALA A 244 0.35 9.42 3.77
C ALA A 244 -0.27 8.46 2.74
N LEU A 245 0.29 8.40 1.53
CA LEU A 245 -0.04 7.33 0.59
C LEU A 245 0.90 6.16 0.86
N LEU A 246 0.35 5.02 1.26
CA LEU A 246 1.06 3.75 1.41
C LEU A 246 0.99 2.98 0.10
N ILE A 247 2.15 2.52 -0.38
CA ILE A 247 2.29 1.69 -1.58
C ILE A 247 3.06 0.44 -1.20
N SER A 248 2.49 -0.73 -1.48
CA SER A 248 3.15 -2.03 -1.27
C SER A 248 3.32 -2.73 -2.60
N CYS A 249 4.56 -3.08 -2.94
CA CYS A 249 4.91 -3.94 -4.05
C CYS A 249 5.32 -5.32 -3.52
N CYS A 250 4.70 -6.37 -4.05
CA CYS A 250 4.96 -7.74 -3.62
C CYS A 250 4.71 -8.73 -4.78
N ARG A 251 5.49 -9.80 -4.82
CA ARG A 251 5.29 -10.90 -5.79
C ARG A 251 3.96 -11.63 -5.60
N THR A 252 3.37 -11.54 -4.41
CA THR A 252 2.06 -12.12 -4.10
C THR A 252 1.19 -11.13 -3.31
N PRO A 253 -0.10 -11.02 -3.63
CA PRO A 253 -1.00 -10.13 -2.89
C PRO A 253 -1.31 -10.64 -1.48
N LEU A 254 -0.99 -11.90 -1.16
CA LEU A 254 -1.30 -12.53 0.12
C LEU A 254 -0.58 -11.85 1.30
N HIS A 255 0.64 -11.34 1.07
CA HIS A 255 1.45 -10.73 2.12
C HIS A 255 0.78 -9.46 2.66
N PHE A 256 0.41 -8.56 1.75
CA PHE A 256 -0.28 -7.31 2.10
C PHE A 256 -1.63 -7.59 2.78
N ASN A 257 -2.42 -8.52 2.23
CA ASN A 257 -3.72 -8.88 2.81
C ASN A 257 -3.60 -9.45 4.23
N ALA A 258 -2.57 -10.26 4.50
CA ALA A 258 -2.31 -10.79 5.84
C ALA A 258 -1.91 -9.67 6.83
N MET A 259 -1.02 -8.76 6.41
CA MET A 259 -0.63 -7.60 7.22
C MET A 259 -1.82 -6.70 7.53
N LEU A 260 -2.61 -6.34 6.52
CA LEU A 260 -3.80 -5.51 6.68
C LEU A 260 -4.84 -6.19 7.59
N ALA A 261 -5.09 -7.48 7.41
CA ALA A 261 -6.00 -8.22 8.29
C ALA A 261 -5.52 -8.24 9.75
N SER A 262 -4.20 -8.38 9.98
CA SER A 262 -3.64 -8.36 11.33
C SER A 262 -3.77 -6.99 12.00
N MET A 263 -3.60 -5.89 11.24
CA MET A 263 -3.79 -4.53 11.75
C MET A 263 -5.22 -4.30 12.24
N TYR A 264 -6.23 -4.76 11.50
CA TYR A 264 -7.64 -4.51 11.84
C TYR A 264 -8.19 -5.52 12.87
N LYS A 265 -7.93 -6.81 12.68
CA LYS A 265 -8.55 -7.88 13.50
C LYS A 265 -7.67 -8.33 14.66
N GLY A 266 -6.40 -7.93 14.67
CA GLY A 266 -5.37 -8.49 15.52
C GLY A 266 -4.95 -9.90 15.09
N GLN A 267 -3.85 -10.39 15.67
CA GLN A 267 -3.55 -11.81 15.62
C GLN A 267 -4.57 -12.54 16.50
N SER A 268 -5.52 -13.24 15.90
CA SER A 268 -6.23 -14.27 16.65
C SER A 268 -5.20 -15.36 16.99
N LEU A 269 -5.04 -15.68 18.27
CA LEU A 269 -4.30 -16.87 18.73
C LEU A 269 -5.03 -18.17 18.35
N ARG A 270 -5.63 -18.24 17.16
CA ARG A 270 -6.26 -19.45 16.64
C ARG A 270 -5.57 -19.83 15.34
N SER A 271 -4.58 -20.71 15.50
CA SER A 271 -4.08 -21.54 14.40
C SER A 271 -5.27 -22.17 13.65
N PRO A 272 -5.22 -22.33 12.31
CA PRO A 272 -6.33 -22.87 11.51
C PRO A 272 -6.75 -24.31 11.89
N ALA A 273 -6.05 -24.97 12.81
CA ALA A 273 -6.33 -26.34 13.25
C ALA A 273 -7.52 -26.50 14.22
N ALA A 274 -8.07 -25.41 14.76
CA ALA A 274 -9.12 -25.48 15.80
C ALA A 274 -10.58 -25.34 15.28
N LEU A 275 -10.81 -25.48 13.97
CA LEU A 275 -12.16 -25.46 13.37
C LEU A 275 -12.71 -26.88 13.10
N HIS A 276 -12.04 -27.92 13.60
CA HIS A 276 -12.46 -29.32 13.45
C HIS A 276 -12.43 -30.09 14.77
N GLN A 277 -12.92 -29.48 15.85
CA GLN A 277 -13.37 -30.19 17.05
C GLN A 277 -13.98 -29.22 18.07
N SER A 278 -15.27 -28.94 17.92
CA SER A 278 -16.17 -28.73 19.07
C SER A 278 -17.61 -28.66 18.54
N GLY A 279 -18.18 -29.83 18.29
CA GLY A 279 -19.62 -29.96 18.42
C GLY A 279 -19.93 -29.91 19.91
N ASP A 280 -20.43 -28.78 20.40
CA ASP A 280 -21.29 -28.82 21.56
C ASP A 280 -22.35 -27.72 21.47
N ARG A 281 -23.59 -28.17 21.36
CA ARG A 281 -24.80 -27.36 21.47
C ARG A 281 -25.04 -27.17 22.95
N ARG A 282 -24.93 -25.94 23.47
CA ARG A 282 -25.74 -25.49 24.63
C ARG A 282 -25.69 -23.97 24.80
N SER A 283 -26.86 -23.38 24.57
CA SER A 283 -27.46 -22.23 25.24
C SER A 283 -26.53 -21.26 25.99
N LEU A 284 -26.57 -19.98 25.63
CA LEU A 284 -26.69 -18.85 26.56
C LEU A 284 -27.08 -17.59 25.77
N LEU A 285 -28.32 -17.56 25.27
CA LEU A 285 -29.04 -16.33 24.97
C LEU A 285 -29.90 -16.02 26.19
N ARG A 286 -29.64 -14.90 26.87
CA ARG A 286 -30.67 -14.20 27.65
C ARG A 286 -30.63 -12.70 27.36
N PRO A 287 -31.79 -12.06 27.12
CA PRO A 287 -31.89 -10.67 26.74
C PRO A 287 -31.81 -9.74 27.96
N PHE A 288 -31.19 -8.57 27.79
CA PHE A 288 -31.25 -7.48 28.76
C PHE A 288 -32.65 -6.84 28.76
N ARG A 289 -33.23 -6.74 29.96
CA ARG A 289 -34.53 -6.10 30.25
C ARG A 289 -34.41 -4.57 30.15
N ARG A 290 -35.43 -3.94 29.54
CA ARG A 290 -35.77 -2.52 29.74
C ARG A 290 -36.18 -2.29 31.19
N PHE A 291 -35.57 -1.31 31.85
CA PHE A 291 -36.12 -0.68 33.06
C PHE A 291 -36.95 0.52 32.64
N SER A 292 -38.25 0.45 32.92
CA SER A 292 -39.16 1.59 33.03
C SER A 292 -39.09 2.13 34.46
N GLY A 293 -38.77 3.41 34.61
CA GLY A 293 -38.97 4.17 35.84
C GLY A 293 -39.61 5.49 35.47
N GLY A 294 -40.91 5.61 35.69
CA GLY A 294 -41.64 6.87 35.64
C GLY A 294 -41.76 7.46 37.05
N ALA A 295 -41.72 8.78 37.14
CA ALA A 295 -42.40 9.59 38.16
C ALA A 295 -42.40 11.05 37.68
N GLY A 296 -43.59 11.64 37.51
CA GLY A 296 -43.72 13.07 37.23
C GLY A 296 -45.09 13.50 36.71
N GLN A 297 -46.06 13.59 37.64
CA GLN A 297 -47.41 14.18 37.59
C GLN A 297 -48.55 13.33 37.00
#